data_AF-A0A1I0NBD8-F1
#
_entry.id   AF-A0A1I0NBD8-F1
#
_cell.length_a   1.000
_cell.length_b   1.000
_cell.length_c   1.000
_cell.angle_alpha   90.00
_cell.angle_beta   90.00
_cell.angle_gamma   90.00
#
_symmetry.space_group_name_H-M   'P 1'
#
loop_
_entity.id
_entity.type
_entity.pdbx_description
1 polymer ?
#
loop_
_entity_poly.entity_id
_entity_poly.type
_entity_poly.pdbx_seq_one_letter_code
_entity_poly.pdbx_strand_id
1 'polypeptide(L)'
;MMKLPSLVKKPKYQRFRIEPRYYDPIKEDIENRTSRIKAEMGMMEDEIDAGYRSQISGSFRKNMKHAKGGGVDQTVMLRLIILIVLVLFAGGFLYIGTEVFYLALLYIPFYLWKKFRK
;
A
#
# COMPACT_ATOMS: atom_id res chain seq x y z
N MET A 1 12.24 2.93 8.11
CA MET A 1 12.09 2.61 9.55
C MET A 1 11.44 1.24 9.67
N MET A 2 12.18 0.23 10.13
CA MET A 2 11.74 -1.16 10.12
C MET A 2 10.64 -1.39 11.17
N LYS A 3 9.48 -1.89 10.75
CA LYS A 3 8.39 -2.27 11.66
C LYS A 3 8.71 -3.62 12.28
N LEU A 4 9.06 -3.63 13.57
CA LEU A 4 9.23 -4.86 14.34
C LEU A 4 7.87 -5.56 14.51
N PRO A 5 7.82 -6.91 14.42
CA PRO A 5 6.60 -7.65 14.69
C PRO A 5 6.19 -7.46 16.15
N SER A 6 4.95 -7.01 16.37
CA SER A 6 4.38 -6.80 17.70
C SER A 6 4.00 -8.14 18.31
N LEU A 7 4.59 -8.49 19.47
CA LEU A 7 4.23 -9.66 20.28
C LEU A 7 2.86 -9.50 20.97
N VAL A 8 2.29 -8.28 20.99
CA VAL A 8 0.99 -7.99 21.58
C VAL A 8 -0.06 -7.83 20.49
N LYS A 9 -1.19 -8.53 20.64
CA LYS A 9 -2.35 -8.41 19.74
C LYS A 9 -2.88 -6.98 19.80
N LYS A 10 -2.80 -6.26 18.69
CA LYS A 10 -3.35 -4.90 18.60
C LYS A 10 -4.87 -4.96 18.79
N PRO A 11 -5.47 -4.06 19.58
CA PRO A 11 -6.92 -3.99 19.70
C PRO A 11 -7.52 -3.72 18.32
N LYS A 12 -8.49 -4.55 17.91
CA LYS A 12 -9.24 -4.32 16.68
C LYS A 12 -10.16 -3.12 16.93
N TYR A 13 -10.15 -2.15 16.00
CA TYR A 13 -11.06 -1.02 16.08
C TYR A 13 -12.51 -1.50 16.19
N GLN A 14 -13.28 -0.87 17.08
CA GLN A 14 -14.70 -1.16 17.25
C GLN A 14 -15.42 -0.72 15.97
N ARG A 15 -16.16 -1.66 15.35
CA ARG A 15 -16.99 -1.34 14.18
C ARG A 15 -18.37 -0.96 14.70
N PHE A 16 -18.81 0.26 14.44
CA PHE A 16 -20.19 0.64 14.65
C PHE A 16 -21.06 -0.15 13.65
N ARG A 17 -21.96 -1.00 14.15
CA ARG A 17 -23.05 -1.56 13.36
C ARG A 17 -24.20 -0.56 13.40
N ILE A 18 -24.19 0.39 12.47
CA ILE A 18 -25.35 1.24 12.23
C ILE A 18 -26.23 0.45 11.26
N GLU A 19 -27.35 -0.06 11.75
CA GLU A 19 -28.38 -0.63 10.90
C GLU A 19 -29.25 0.52 10.36
N PRO A 20 -29.28 0.76 9.03
CA PRO A 20 -30.13 1.79 8.46
C PRO A 20 -31.59 1.39 8.66
N ARG A 21 -32.34 2.18 9.43
CA ARG A 21 -33.75 1.90 9.75
C ARG A 21 -34.71 2.15 8.57
N TYR A 22 -34.26 2.89 7.55
CA TYR A 22 -35.11 3.43 6.49
C TYR A 22 -34.54 3.20 5.08
N TYR A 23 -33.94 2.03 4.83
CA TYR A 23 -33.61 1.65 3.45
C TYR A 23 -34.83 1.03 2.80
N ASP A 24 -35.50 1.81 1.95
CA ASP A 24 -36.46 1.28 0.98
C ASP A 24 -35.77 1.31 -0.40
N PRO A 25 -35.36 0.14 -0.94
CA PRO A 25 -34.65 0.08 -2.21
C PRO A 25 -35.45 0.69 -3.35
N ILE A 26 -36.78 0.63 -3.29
CA ILE A 26 -37.65 1.12 -4.35
C ILE A 26 -37.67 2.66 -4.32
N LYS A 27 -37.76 3.24 -3.13
CA LYS A 27 -37.78 4.69 -2.95
C LYS A 27 -36.48 5.33 -3.45
N GLU A 28 -35.33 4.78 -3.06
CA GLU A 28 -34.03 5.31 -3.49
C GLU A 28 -33.82 5.17 -5.01
N ASP A 29 -34.23 4.04 -5.61
CA ASP A 29 -34.05 3.82 -7.04
C ASP A 29 -34.95 4.75 -7.88
N ILE A 30 -36.17 5.05 -7.39
CA ILE A 30 -37.05 6.05 -7.99
C ILE A 30 -36.44 7.45 -7.86
N GLU A 31 -35.96 7.83 -6.68
CA GLU A 31 -35.34 9.13 -6.41
C GLU A 31 -34.08 9.36 -7.24
N ASN A 32 -33.25 8.32 -7.42
CA ASN A 32 -32.07 8.35 -8.29
C ASN A 32 -32.43 8.52 -9.77
N ARG A 33 -33.53 7.91 -10.23
CA ARG A 33 -34.00 8.04 -11.61
C ARG A 33 -34.62 9.40 -11.86
N THR A 34 -35.48 9.87 -10.96
CA THR A 34 -36.15 11.18 -11.10
C THR A 34 -35.16 12.33 -11.00
N SER A 35 -34.15 12.24 -10.13
CA SER A 35 -33.07 13.24 -10.04
C SER A 35 -32.22 13.31 -11.31
N ARG A 36 -31.87 12.17 -11.93
CA ARG A 36 -31.18 12.14 -13.25
C ARG A 36 -32.02 12.79 -14.34
N ILE A 37 -33.28 12.40 -14.46
CA ILE A 37 -34.19 12.95 -15.48
C ILE A 37 -34.41 14.46 -15.26
N LYS A 38 -34.56 14.90 -14.02
CA LYS A 38 -34.70 16.32 -13.67
C LYS A 38 -33.43 17.13 -13.99
N ALA A 39 -32.25 16.56 -13.77
CA ALA A 39 -30.96 17.17 -14.15
C ALA A 39 -30.81 17.29 -15.67
N GLU A 40 -31.22 16.27 -16.43
CA GLU A 40 -31.20 16.28 -17.90
C GLU A 40 -32.20 17.27 -18.49
N MET A 41 -33.37 17.46 -17.87
CA MET A 41 -34.40 18.42 -18.29
C MET A 41 -34.08 19.88 -17.92
N GLY A 42 -32.95 20.15 -17.25
CA GLY A 42 -32.56 21.51 -16.87
C GLY A 42 -33.49 22.18 -15.84
N MET A 43 -34.36 21.41 -15.18
CA MET A 43 -35.33 21.89 -14.17
C MET A 43 -34.74 21.91 -12.75
N MET A 44 -33.41 21.82 -12.61
CA MET A 44 -32.73 21.99 -11.33
C MET A 44 -32.49 23.49 -11.09
N GLU A 45 -33.45 24.14 -10.44
CA GLU A 45 -33.23 25.41 -9.74
C GLU A 45 -32.20 25.16 -8.62
N ASP A 46 -30.97 25.61 -8.84
CA ASP A 46 -29.86 25.97 -7.92
C ASP A 46 -29.52 25.10 -6.68
N GLU A 47 -30.18 23.97 -6.45
CA GLU A 47 -29.87 23.05 -5.36
C GLU A 47 -29.26 21.76 -5.92
N ILE A 48 -28.24 21.92 -6.78
CA ILE A 48 -27.32 20.83 -7.06
C ILE A 48 -26.61 20.53 -5.75
N ASP A 49 -27.07 19.46 -5.10
CA ASP A 49 -26.47 18.80 -3.95
C ASP A 49 -24.94 18.84 -4.03
N ALA A 50 -24.37 19.84 -3.35
CA ALA A 50 -22.93 20.01 -3.22
C ALA A 50 -22.29 18.75 -2.61
N GLY A 51 -23.08 17.92 -1.90
CA GLY A 51 -22.73 16.61 -1.38
C GLY A 51 -22.31 15.61 -2.46
N TYR A 52 -23.14 15.36 -3.47
CA TYR A 52 -22.83 14.37 -4.52
C TYR A 52 -21.57 14.72 -5.33
N ARG A 53 -21.40 16.00 -5.69
CA ARG A 53 -20.18 16.46 -6.41
C ARG A 53 -18.94 16.40 -5.53
N SER A 54 -19.07 16.59 -4.22
CA SER A 54 -17.98 16.47 -3.25
C SER A 54 -17.50 15.02 -3.05
N GLN A 55 -18.40 14.04 -3.08
CA GLN A 55 -18.06 12.62 -2.91
C GLN A 55 -17.23 12.09 -4.09
N ILE A 56 -17.62 12.47 -5.31
CA ILE A 56 -16.90 12.09 -6.53
C ILE A 56 -15.49 12.71 -6.53
N SER A 57 -15.37 14.02 -6.29
CA SER A 57 -14.06 14.71 -6.27
C SER A 57 -13.15 14.25 -5.12
N GLY A 58 -13.70 13.88 -3.96
CA GLY A 58 -12.98 13.31 -2.84
C GLY A 58 -12.40 11.91 -3.13
N SER A 59 -13.13 11.08 -3.88
CA SER A 59 -12.70 9.73 -4.26
C SER A 59 -11.50 9.74 -5.22
N PHE A 60 -11.47 10.66 -6.18
CA PHE A 60 -10.34 10.84 -7.09
C PHE A 60 -9.08 11.34 -6.38
N ARG A 61 -9.22 12.28 -5.43
CA ARG A 61 -8.09 12.73 -4.59
C ARG A 61 -7.53 11.60 -3.72
N LYS A 62 -8.36 10.71 -3.18
CA LYS A 62 -7.92 9.58 -2.35
C LYS A 62 -7.10 8.57 -3.17
N ASN A 63 -7.56 8.23 -4.38
CA ASN A 63 -6.87 7.29 -5.26
C ASN A 63 -5.55 7.87 -5.79
N MET A 64 -5.51 9.18 -6.10
CA MET A 64 -4.28 9.84 -6.56
C MET A 64 -3.21 9.95 -5.47
N LYS A 65 -3.60 10.02 -4.19
CA LYS A 65 -2.65 9.98 -3.06
C LYS A 65 -2.00 8.60 -2.87
N HIS A 66 -2.68 7.51 -3.23
CA HIS A 66 -2.10 6.17 -3.18
C HIS A 66 -1.18 5.88 -4.38
N ALA A 67 -1.44 6.49 -5.55
CA ALA A 67 -0.53 6.44 -6.69
C ALA A 67 0.80 7.20 -6.45
N LYS A 68 0.78 8.22 -5.58
CA LYS A 68 1.98 8.98 -5.15
C LYS A 68 2.59 8.46 -3.84
N GLY A 69 2.47 7.17 -3.54
CA GLY A 69 3.19 6.51 -2.45
C GLY A 69 4.69 6.46 -2.75
N GLY A 70 5.37 7.60 -2.66
CA GLY A 70 6.77 7.85 -3.02
C GLY A 70 7.78 7.27 -2.04
N GLY A 71 7.74 5.96 -1.82
CA GLY A 71 8.84 5.20 -1.24
C GLY A 71 9.34 4.22 -2.27
N VAL A 72 10.67 4.06 -2.41
CA VAL A 72 11.22 2.90 -3.10
C VAL A 72 10.64 1.67 -2.41
N ASP A 73 9.86 0.88 -3.15
CA ASP A 73 9.26 -0.33 -2.61
C ASP A 73 10.36 -1.17 -1.98
N GLN A 74 10.21 -1.48 -0.69
CA GLN A 74 11.20 -2.26 0.07
C GLN A 74 11.52 -3.58 -0.64
N THR A 75 10.54 -4.13 -1.37
CA THR A 75 10.66 -5.30 -2.25
C THR A 75 11.63 -5.08 -3.41
N VAL A 76 11.60 -3.91 -4.05
CA VAL A 76 12.50 -3.56 -5.17
C VAL A 76 13.93 -3.39 -4.66
N MET A 77 14.11 -2.73 -3.50
CA MET A 77 15.43 -2.58 -2.89
C MET A 77 16.03 -3.93 -2.48
N LEU A 78 15.24 -4.81 -1.86
CA LEU A 78 15.69 -6.16 -1.51
C LEU A 78 16.02 -6.99 -2.75
N ARG A 79 15.21 -6.92 -3.81
CA ARG A 79 15.47 -7.60 -5.08
C ARG A 79 16.80 -7.15 -5.70
N LEU A 80 17.11 -5.85 -5.68
CA LEU A 80 18.37 -5.32 -6.19
C LEU A 80 19.58 -5.79 -5.36
N ILE A 81 19.47 -5.78 -4.02
CA ILE A 81 20.54 -6.28 -3.15
C ILE A 81 20.80 -7.76 -3.41
N ILE A 82 19.75 -8.58 -3.50
CA ILE A 82 19.88 -10.01 -3.79
C ILE A 82 20.55 -10.23 -5.16
N LEU A 83 20.15 -9.45 -6.17
CA LEU A 83 20.73 -9.54 -7.51
C LEU A 83 22.23 -9.20 -7.50
N ILE A 84 22.63 -8.11 -6.82
CA ILE A 84 24.04 -7.72 -6.72
C ILE A 84 24.85 -8.81 -6.03
N VAL A 85 24.35 -9.35 -4.91
CA VAL A 85 25.02 -10.44 -4.18
C VAL A 85 25.18 -11.67 -5.08
N LEU A 86 24.13 -12.04 -5.83
CA LEU A 86 24.18 -13.19 -6.73
C LEU A 86 25.20 -12.98 -7.85
N VAL A 87 25.23 -11.81 -8.48
CA VAL A 87 26.21 -11.49 -9.54
C VAL A 87 27.64 -11.53 -9.00
N LEU A 88 27.89 -10.97 -7.81
CA LEU A 88 29.21 -11.03 -7.18
C LEU A 88 29.62 -12.46 -6.84
N PHE A 89 28.70 -13.29 -6.35
CA PHE A 89 28.97 -14.70 -6.06
C PHE A 89 29.21 -15.52 -7.33
N ALA A 90 28.37 -15.35 -8.36
CA ALA A 90 28.51 -16.06 -9.62
C ALA A 90 29.78 -15.64 -10.37
N GLY A 91 30.07 -14.33 -10.41
CA GLY A 91 31.30 -13.80 -10.99
C GLY A 91 32.54 -14.26 -10.21
N GLY A 92 32.50 -14.16 -8.88
CA GLY A 92 33.59 -14.66 -8.03
C GLY A 92 33.85 -16.15 -8.22
N PHE A 93 32.79 -16.95 -8.32
CA PHE A 93 32.91 -18.39 -8.59
C PHE A 93 33.59 -18.69 -9.94
N LEU A 94 33.28 -17.95 -10.99
CA LEU A 94 33.90 -18.14 -12.31
C LEU A 94 35.38 -17.77 -12.35
N TYR A 95 35.79 -16.72 -11.63
CA TYR A 95 37.18 -16.21 -11.69
C TYR A 95 38.12 -16.83 -10.66
N ILE A 96 37.63 -17.13 -9.45
CA ILE A 96 38.44 -17.55 -8.29
C ILE A 96 38.08 -18.98 -7.85
N GLY A 97 37.01 -19.57 -8.40
CA GLY A 97 36.59 -20.94 -8.06
C GLY A 97 35.95 -21.03 -6.68
N THR A 98 36.23 -22.12 -5.96
CA THR A 98 35.62 -22.40 -4.64
C THR A 98 36.18 -21.52 -3.51
N GLU A 99 37.31 -20.85 -3.74
CA GLU A 99 37.99 -20.03 -2.72
C GLU A 99 37.16 -18.84 -2.25
N VAL A 100 36.28 -18.30 -3.10
CA VAL A 100 35.36 -17.22 -2.74
C VAL A 100 34.43 -17.62 -1.60
N PHE A 101 33.99 -18.89 -1.56
CA PHE A 101 33.15 -19.38 -0.48
C PHE A 101 33.90 -19.43 0.85
N TYR A 102 35.17 -19.84 0.85
CA TYR A 102 35.99 -19.89 2.06
C TYR A 102 36.28 -18.49 2.60
N LEU A 103 36.59 -17.53 1.72
CA LEU A 103 36.82 -16.13 2.10
C LEU A 103 35.54 -15.50 2.66
N ALA A 104 34.38 -15.73 2.04
CA ALA A 104 33.11 -15.25 2.55
C ALA A 104 32.76 -15.89 3.91
N LEU A 105 32.98 -17.20 4.04
CA LEU A 105 32.71 -17.95 5.26
C LEU A 105 33.59 -17.50 6.43
N LEU A 106 34.82 -17.05 6.19
CA LEU A 106 35.70 -16.51 7.24
C LEU A 106 35.37 -15.03 7.55
N TYR A 107 35.11 -14.22 6.52
CA TYR A 107 34.89 -12.79 6.66
C TYR A 107 33.56 -12.44 7.36
N ILE A 108 32.47 -13.15 7.03
CA ILE A 108 31.13 -12.91 7.61
C ILE A 108 31.11 -13.08 9.14
N PRO A 109 31.58 -14.21 9.74
CA PRO A 109 31.56 -14.38 11.19
C PRO A 109 32.53 -13.44 11.90
N PHE A 110 33.69 -13.12 11.30
CA PHE A 110 34.59 -12.12 11.85
C PHE A 110 33.94 -10.74 11.91
N TYR A 111 33.25 -10.33 10.86
CA TYR A 111 32.50 -9.08 10.82
C TYR A 111 31.35 -9.06 11.83
N LEU A 112 30.56 -10.13 11.92
CA LEU A 112 29.47 -10.25 12.88
C LEU A 112 30.00 -10.20 14.32
N TRP A 113 31.09 -10.90 14.62
CA TRP A 113 31.70 -10.89 15.94
C TRP A 113 32.19 -9.49 16.36
N LYS A 114 32.83 -8.76 15.44
CA LYS A 114 33.22 -7.36 15.67
C LYS A 114 32.01 -6.46 15.92
N LYS A 115 30.90 -6.72 15.23
CA LYS A 115 29.64 -5.97 15.39
C LYS A 115 28.95 -6.27 16.72
N PHE A 116 28.94 -7.51 17.19
CA PHE A 116 28.32 -7.88 18.48
C PHE A 116 29.14 -7.44 19.70
N ARG A 117 30.44 -7.19 19.53
CA ARG A 117 31.32 -6.66 20.58
C ARG A 117 31.30 -5.12 20.72
N LYS A 118 30.56 -4.41 19.87
CA LYS A 118 30.43 -2.95 19.90
C LYS A 118 28.99 -2.57 20.23
#